data_AF-A0A1H7EXJ2-F1
#
_entry.id   AF-A0A1H7EXJ2-F1
#
_cell.length_a   1.000
_cell.length_b   1.000
_cell.length_c   1.000
_cell.angle_alpha   90.00
_cell.angle_beta   90.00
_cell.angle_gamma   90.00
#
_symmetry.space_group_name_H-M   'P 1'
#
loop_
_entity.id
_entity.type
_entity.pdbx_description
1 polymer ?
#
loop_
_entity_poly.entity_id
_entity_poly.type
_entity_poly.pdbx_seq_one_letter_code
_entity_poly.pdbx_strand_id
1 'polypeptide(L)'
;MIGRQTININKSIELEELYQIMEKKWDKEKYNTFFLGKPNPLSIEKYICLPATQRYMIIAYPRKGGKFFSRNDKVVLTICDTPDSMKNQIVTSLARDNIFKLTYQISESKSRNEERKGPTEETLQGYTAYMKQILEEEDLL
;
A
#
# COMPACT_ATOMS: atom_id res chain seq x y z
N MET A 1 -1.71 6.78 -13.50
CA MET A 1 -3.12 6.34 -13.38
C MET A 1 -3.54 6.62 -11.95
N ILE A 2 -4.70 7.21 -11.72
CA ILE A 2 -5.18 7.45 -10.35
C ILE A 2 -5.48 6.10 -9.69
N GLY A 3 -5.04 5.92 -8.44
CA GLY A 3 -5.28 4.75 -7.63
C GLY A 3 -4.37 3.56 -7.89
N ARG A 4 -3.31 3.71 -8.69
CA ARG A 4 -2.27 2.68 -8.87
C ARG A 4 -0.92 3.30 -9.19
N GLN A 5 0.08 2.89 -8.42
CA GLN A 5 1.49 3.21 -8.63
C GLN A 5 2.28 1.93 -8.91
N THR A 6 3.34 2.06 -9.70
CA THR A 6 4.24 0.95 -10.02
C THR A 6 5.69 1.43 -9.90
N ILE A 7 6.50 0.65 -9.21
CA ILE A 7 7.93 0.88 -9.04
C ILE A 7 8.62 -0.26 -9.79
N ASN A 8 9.33 0.05 -10.87
CA ASN A 8 10.13 -0.97 -11.56
C ASN A 8 11.28 -1.37 -10.65
N ILE A 9 11.58 -2.66 -10.59
CA ILE A 9 12.70 -3.20 -9.82
C ILE A 9 13.64 -3.94 -10.78
N ASN A 10 14.93 -3.96 -10.42
CA ASN A 10 15.99 -4.55 -11.24
C ASN A 10 16.04 -6.09 -11.13
N LYS A 11 15.37 -6.67 -10.12
CA LYS A 11 15.31 -8.11 -9.84
C LYS A 11 13.92 -8.51 -9.33
N SER A 12 13.42 -9.65 -9.80
CA SER A 12 12.20 -10.26 -9.28
C SER A 12 12.35 -10.65 -7.80
N ILE A 13 11.35 -10.28 -7.00
CA ILE A 13 11.19 -10.69 -5.60
C ILE A 13 9.82 -11.34 -5.39
N GLU A 14 9.71 -12.23 -4.40
CA GLU A 14 8.44 -12.82 -3.99
C GLU A 14 7.74 -11.95 -2.93
N LEU A 15 6.45 -12.21 -2.68
CA LEU A 15 5.66 -11.41 -1.72
C LEU A 15 6.25 -11.48 -0.30
N GLU A 16 6.68 -12.65 0.13
CA GLU A 16 7.30 -12.87 1.44
C GLU A 16 8.61 -12.09 1.60
N GLU A 17 9.40 -11.97 0.53
CA GLU A 17 10.65 -11.20 0.52
C GLU A 17 10.35 -9.70 0.66
N LEU A 18 9.39 -9.18 -0.11
CA LEU A 18 8.94 -7.79 0.03
C LEU A 18 8.41 -7.52 1.45
N TYR A 19 7.64 -8.45 2.02
CA TYR A 19 7.13 -8.33 3.39
C TYR A 19 8.27 -8.27 4.42
N GLN A 20 9.30 -9.11 4.29
CA GLN A 20 10.46 -9.10 5.19
C GLN A 20 11.27 -7.81 5.08
N ILE A 21 11.47 -7.29 3.86
CA ILE A 21 12.12 -6.00 3.63
C ILE A 21 11.35 -4.89 4.36
N MET A 22 10.03 -4.83 4.16
CA MET A 22 9.19 -3.85 4.84
C MET A 22 9.22 -4.03 6.36
N GLU A 23 9.14 -5.26 6.89
CA GLU A 23 9.19 -5.49 8.34
C GLU A 23 10.47 -4.94 8.99
N LYS A 24 11.60 -5.01 8.28
CA LYS A 24 12.90 -4.54 8.76
C LYS A 24 13.10 -3.03 8.63
N LYS A 25 12.58 -2.42 7.57
CA LYS A 25 12.92 -1.05 7.15
C LYS A 25 11.79 -0.04 7.26
N TRP A 26 10.55 -0.50 7.37
CA TRP A 26 9.38 0.38 7.40
C TRP A 26 9.20 1.03 8.77
N ASP A 27 9.18 2.35 8.79
CA ASP A 27 8.87 3.16 9.95
C ASP A 27 7.35 3.12 10.22
N LYS A 28 6.97 2.19 11.10
CA LYS A 28 5.59 1.93 11.50
C LYS A 28 4.97 3.07 12.32
N GLU A 29 5.79 3.92 12.94
CA GLU A 29 5.31 5.08 13.70
C GLU A 29 4.93 6.21 12.74
N LYS A 30 5.78 6.45 11.73
CA LYS A 30 5.58 7.53 10.75
C LYS A 30 4.61 7.17 9.64
N TYR A 31 4.61 5.92 9.15
CA TYR A 31 3.87 5.47 7.96
C TYR A 31 2.84 4.37 8.26
N ASN A 32 2.35 4.27 9.49
CA ASN A 32 1.41 3.24 9.95
C ASN A 32 1.98 1.82 9.93
N THR A 33 1.36 0.96 10.73
CA THR A 33 1.62 -0.49 10.65
C THR A 33 0.92 -1.08 9.43
N PHE A 34 1.40 -2.23 8.97
CA PHE A 34 0.83 -2.98 7.87
C PHE A 34 0.69 -4.45 8.25
N PHE A 35 -0.02 -5.22 7.43
CA PHE A 35 -0.25 -6.64 7.69
C PHE A 35 -0.45 -7.41 6.37
N LEU A 36 -0.31 -8.72 6.41
CA LEU A 36 -0.72 -9.58 5.30
C LEU A 36 -2.21 -9.89 5.40
N GLY A 37 -2.96 -9.56 4.35
CA GLY A 37 -4.41 -9.74 4.32
C GLY A 37 -4.94 -10.13 2.95
N LYS A 38 -6.20 -10.56 2.91
CA LYS A 38 -6.93 -10.81 1.68
C LYS A 38 -7.98 -9.71 1.49
N PRO A 39 -7.86 -8.82 0.49
CA PRO A 39 -8.79 -7.72 0.26
C PRO A 39 -10.20 -8.18 -0.11
N ASN A 40 -10.41 -9.47 -0.40
CA ASN A 40 -11.71 -10.10 -0.53
C ASN A 40 -11.56 -11.57 -0.11
N PRO A 41 -12.53 -12.19 0.58
CA PRO A 41 -12.55 -13.64 0.79
C PRO A 41 -12.31 -14.48 -0.49
N LEU A 42 -12.73 -13.96 -1.65
CA LEU A 42 -12.50 -14.57 -2.96
C LEU A 42 -11.10 -14.35 -3.53
N SER A 43 -10.29 -13.49 -2.92
CA SER A 43 -8.90 -13.31 -3.33
C SER A 43 -8.11 -14.60 -3.05
N ILE A 44 -7.58 -15.19 -4.12
CA ILE A 44 -6.72 -16.37 -4.03
C ILE A 44 -5.42 -16.00 -3.29
N GLU A 45 -4.88 -14.83 -3.61
CA GLU A 45 -3.59 -14.34 -3.12
C GLU A 45 -3.73 -13.42 -1.90
N LYS A 46 -2.72 -13.45 -1.03
CA LYS A 46 -2.52 -12.48 0.05
C LYS A 46 -1.79 -11.25 -0.51
N TYR A 47 -1.98 -10.12 0.15
CA TYR A 47 -1.32 -8.87 -0.18
C TYR A 47 -0.82 -8.20 1.09
N ILE A 48 0.16 -7.30 0.95
CA ILE A 48 0.54 -6.40 2.03
C ILE A 48 -0.49 -5.27 2.07
N CYS A 49 -1.27 -5.20 3.14
CA CYS A 49 -2.31 -4.22 3.34
C CYS A 49 -1.78 -3.03 4.16
N LEU A 50 -1.86 -1.85 3.55
CA LEU A 50 -1.45 -0.57 4.11
C LEU A 50 -2.70 0.29 4.39
N PRO A 51 -2.89 0.77 5.64
CA PRO A 51 -4.00 1.65 5.99
C PRO A 51 -3.97 2.95 5.20
N ALA A 52 -5.10 3.41 4.66
CA ALA A 52 -5.18 4.73 4.03
C ALA A 52 -6.30 5.58 4.63
N THR A 53 -7.54 5.10 4.58
CA THR A 53 -8.71 5.69 5.23
C THR A 53 -9.57 4.57 5.84
N GLN A 54 -10.71 4.89 6.45
CA GLN A 54 -11.63 3.85 6.90
C GLN A 54 -12.22 3.03 5.74
N ARG A 55 -12.51 3.69 4.61
CA ARG A 55 -13.17 3.05 3.46
C ARG A 55 -12.21 2.43 2.45
N TYR A 56 -10.97 2.91 2.43
CA TYR A 56 -9.98 2.49 1.45
C TYR A 56 -8.68 2.07 2.13
N MET A 57 -8.02 1.09 1.51
CA MET A 57 -6.67 0.69 1.86
C MET A 57 -5.82 0.60 0.59
N ILE A 58 -4.52 0.50 0.78
CA ILE A 58 -3.57 0.31 -0.30
C ILE A 58 -3.01 -1.10 -0.18
N ILE A 59 -3.07 -1.87 -1.26
CA ILE A 59 -2.40 -3.17 -1.30
C ILE A 59 -1.09 -3.05 -2.07
N ALA A 60 -0.04 -3.64 -1.51
CA ALA A 60 1.28 -3.73 -2.12
C ALA A 60 1.64 -5.20 -2.42
N TYR A 61 2.21 -5.44 -3.60
CA TYR A 61 2.68 -6.77 -4.03
C TYR A 61 3.72 -6.65 -5.16
N PRO A 62 4.69 -7.59 -5.22
CA PRO A 62 5.56 -7.70 -6.38
C PRO A 62 4.82 -8.37 -7.54
N ARG A 63 5.19 -8.01 -8.76
CA ARG A 63 4.68 -8.61 -9.99
C ARG A 63 5.84 -8.83 -10.95
N LYS A 64 6.05 -10.08 -11.34
CA LYS A 64 7.03 -10.46 -12.36
C LYS A 64 6.68 -9.83 -13.71
N GLY A 65 7.71 -9.39 -14.42
CA GLY A 65 7.63 -8.99 -15.81
C GLY A 65 7.15 -10.16 -16.67
N GLY A 66 6.27 -9.86 -17.62
CA GLY A 66 5.77 -10.82 -18.61
C GLY A 66 6.20 -10.42 -20.01
N LYS A 67 6.33 -11.41 -20.91
CA LYS A 67 6.80 -11.20 -22.30
C LYS A 67 5.99 -10.20 -23.13
N PHE A 68 4.71 -9.96 -22.82
CA PHE A 68 3.79 -9.25 -23.72
C PHE A 68 3.29 -7.87 -23.23
N PHE A 69 3.23 -7.59 -21.92
CA PHE A 69 2.59 -6.36 -21.41
C PHE A 69 3.38 -5.60 -20.34
N SER A 70 4.44 -6.18 -19.77
CA SER A 70 5.29 -5.51 -18.80
C SER A 70 6.66 -6.16 -18.81
N ARG A 71 7.65 -5.55 -19.45
CA ARG A 71 8.97 -6.16 -19.59
C ARG A 71 9.76 -6.21 -18.27
N ASN A 72 9.46 -5.32 -17.35
CA ASN A 72 10.19 -5.21 -16.09
C ASN A 72 9.39 -5.83 -14.94
N ASP A 73 10.14 -6.43 -14.02
CA ASP A 73 9.67 -6.74 -12.68
C ASP A 73 9.31 -5.44 -11.96
N LYS A 74 8.31 -5.48 -11.08
CA LYS A 74 7.83 -4.28 -10.39
C LYS A 74 7.15 -4.57 -9.08
N VAL A 75 7.22 -3.62 -8.15
CA VAL A 75 6.31 -3.53 -7.01
C VAL A 75 5.11 -2.66 -7.39
N VAL A 76 3.91 -3.17 -7.11
CA VAL A 76 2.65 -2.48 -7.40
C VAL A 76 2.05 -2.03 -6.07
N LEU A 77 1.63 -0.77 -6.00
CA LEU A 77 0.76 -0.26 -4.94
C LEU A 77 -0.57 0.17 -5.57
N THR A 78 -1.71 -0.25 -5.03
CA THR A 78 -3.02 0.09 -5.60
C THR A 78 -4.08 0.28 -4.53
N ILE A 79 -4.98 1.24 -4.77
CA ILE A 79 -6.11 1.53 -3.89
C ILE A 79 -7.21 0.49 -4.13
N CYS A 80 -7.73 -0.09 -3.05
CA CYS A 80 -8.94 -0.89 -3.03
C CYS A 80 -9.85 -0.50 -1.86
N ASP A 81 -11.10 -0.97 -1.91
CA ASP A 81 -12.04 -0.81 -0.80
C ASP A 81 -11.57 -1.66 0.38
N THR A 82 -11.72 -1.12 1.58
CA THR A 82 -11.51 -1.85 2.83
C THR A 82 -12.74 -2.72 3.10
N PRO A 83 -12.62 -4.06 3.13
CA PRO A 83 -13.70 -4.95 3.50
C PRO A 83 -14.15 -4.70 4.94
N ASP A 84 -15.44 -4.90 5.21
CA ASP A 84 -16.00 -4.72 6.55
C ASP A 84 -15.26 -5.54 7.61
N SER A 85 -14.85 -6.76 7.27
CA SER A 85 -14.09 -7.65 8.15
C SER A 85 -12.69 -7.14 8.52
N MET A 86 -12.13 -6.20 7.75
CA MET A 86 -10.78 -5.64 7.98
C MET A 86 -10.81 -4.20 8.49
N LYS A 87 -11.98 -3.57 8.62
CA LYS A 87 -12.09 -2.18 9.12
C LYS A 87 -11.45 -1.99 10.49
N ASN A 88 -11.73 -2.89 11.43
CA ASN A 88 -11.13 -2.83 12.77
C ASN A 88 -9.60 -2.91 12.70
N GLN A 89 -9.08 -3.82 11.86
CA GLN A 89 -7.64 -3.98 11.70
C GLN A 89 -7.00 -2.72 11.10
N ILE A 90 -7.63 -2.11 10.08
CA ILE A 90 -7.18 -0.84 9.50
C ILE A 90 -7.16 0.26 10.54
N VAL A 91 -8.22 0.41 11.33
CA VAL A 91 -8.28 1.44 12.38
C VAL A 91 -7.18 1.23 13.43
N THR A 92 -6.96 -0.01 13.87
CA THR A 92 -5.89 -0.31 14.84
C THR A 92 -4.49 -0.13 14.26
N SER A 93 -4.34 -0.23 12.94
CA SER A 93 -3.06 -0.12 12.27
C SER A 93 -2.62 1.33 12.01
N LEU A 94 -3.54 2.29 12.12
CA LEU A 94 -3.23 3.71 12.03
C LEU A 94 -2.51 4.18 13.30
N ALA A 95 -1.28 4.67 13.16
CA ALA A 95 -0.57 5.25 14.30
C ALA A 95 -1.20 6.61 14.66
N ARG A 96 -1.31 6.94 15.95
CA ARG A 96 -2.05 8.12 16.41
C ARG A 96 -1.47 9.45 15.89
N ASP A 97 -0.18 9.49 15.58
CA ASP A 97 0.57 10.67 15.12
C ASP A 97 1.37 10.39 13.83
N ASN A 98 0.81 9.59 12.91
CA ASN A 98 1.43 9.34 11.60
C ASN A 98 1.31 10.56 10.65
N ILE A 99 2.11 10.57 9.59
CA ILE A 99 2.15 11.69 8.63
C ILE A 99 0.84 11.88 7.84
N PHE A 100 -0.03 10.87 7.80
CA PHE A 100 -1.34 10.88 7.15
C PHE A 100 -2.49 11.16 8.12
N LYS A 101 -2.22 11.54 9.39
CA LYS A 101 -3.28 11.82 10.38
C LYS A 101 -4.30 12.84 9.89
N LEU A 102 -3.83 13.95 9.31
CA LEU A 102 -4.70 15.00 8.79
C LEU A 102 -5.52 14.49 7.59
N THR A 103 -4.87 13.75 6.69
CA THR A 103 -5.49 13.10 5.53
C THR A 103 -6.64 12.17 5.95
N TYR A 104 -6.42 11.37 7.01
CA TYR A 104 -7.43 10.51 7.60
C TYR A 104 -8.62 11.31 8.17
N GLN A 105 -8.37 12.34 8.97
CA GLN A 105 -9.45 13.18 9.54
C GLN A 105 -10.30 13.86 8.47
N ILE A 106 -9.67 14.38 7.41
CA ILE A 106 -10.38 15.02 6.30
C ILE A 106 -11.27 14.01 5.55
N SER A 107 -10.82 12.76 5.43
CA SER A 107 -11.53 11.71 4.69
C SER A 107 -12.94 11.42 5.23
N GLU A 108 -13.15 11.54 6.55
CA GLU A 108 -14.42 11.21 7.21
C GLU A 108 -15.59 12.10 6.76
N SER A 109 -15.28 13.31 6.28
CA SER A 109 -16.26 14.29 5.81
C SER A 109 -16.56 14.24 4.31
N LYS A 110 -15.84 13.41 3.54
CA LYS A 110 -15.89 13.41 2.06
C LYS A 110 -16.80 12.33 1.48
N SER A 111 -17.30 12.58 0.26
CA SER A 111 -17.92 11.54 -0.54
C SER A 111 -16.90 10.47 -0.93
N ARG A 112 -17.36 9.24 -1.22
CA ARG A 112 -16.48 8.10 -1.58
C ARG A 112 -15.51 8.42 -2.74
N ASN A 113 -15.98 9.11 -3.76
CA ASN A 113 -15.16 9.44 -4.93
C ASN A 113 -14.11 10.52 -4.62
N GLU A 114 -14.47 11.54 -3.83
CA GLU A 114 -13.55 12.60 -3.41
C GLU A 114 -12.51 12.08 -2.41
N GLU A 115 -12.92 11.18 -1.53
CA GLU A 115 -12.03 10.45 -0.62
C GLU A 115 -10.98 9.66 -1.41
N ARG A 116 -11.42 8.82 -2.37
CA ARG A 116 -10.55 7.99 -3.20
C ARG A 116 -9.55 8.81 -4.04
N LYS A 117 -10.00 9.93 -4.63
CA LYS A 117 -9.18 10.75 -5.53
C LYS A 117 -8.33 11.80 -4.82
N GLY A 118 -8.66 12.14 -3.58
CA GLY A 118 -7.93 13.08 -2.75
C GLY A 118 -7.14 12.35 -1.67
N PRO A 119 -7.66 12.28 -0.43
CA PRO A 119 -6.94 11.70 0.71
C PRO A 119 -6.30 10.34 0.47
N THR A 120 -7.02 9.39 -0.14
CA THR A 120 -6.47 8.05 -0.37
C THR A 120 -5.34 8.06 -1.41
N GLU A 121 -5.42 8.93 -2.42
CA GLU A 121 -4.38 9.10 -3.43
C GLU A 121 -3.13 9.78 -2.86
N GLU A 122 -3.30 10.77 -1.98
CA GLU A 122 -2.20 11.39 -1.23
C GLU A 122 -1.43 10.35 -0.40
N THR A 123 -2.16 9.50 0.33
CA THR A 123 -1.55 8.39 1.09
C THR A 123 -0.85 7.38 0.16
N LEU A 124 -1.44 7.07 -1.00
CA LEU A 124 -0.81 6.20 -2.00
C LEU A 124 0.52 6.77 -2.50
N GLN A 125 0.58 8.07 -2.77
CA GLN A 125 1.80 8.73 -3.20
C GLN A 125 2.85 8.72 -2.09
N GLY A 126 2.46 9.00 -0.84
CA GLY A 126 3.34 8.94 0.32
C GLY A 126 3.94 7.56 0.54
N TYR A 127 3.13 6.50 0.53
CA TYR A 127 3.64 5.12 0.62
C TYR A 127 4.50 4.73 -0.57
N THR A 128 4.15 5.17 -1.78
CA THR A 128 4.95 4.88 -2.97
C THR A 128 6.33 5.53 -2.87
N ALA A 129 6.41 6.78 -2.43
CA ALA A 129 7.67 7.49 -2.25
C ALA A 129 8.55 6.79 -1.21
N TYR A 130 7.96 6.38 -0.08
CA TYR A 130 8.71 5.69 0.96
C TYR A 130 9.14 4.27 0.56
N MET A 131 8.27 3.52 -0.12
CA MET A 131 8.61 2.22 -0.69
C MET A 131 9.78 2.32 -1.67
N LYS A 132 9.82 3.36 -2.51
CA LYS A 132 10.97 3.59 -3.42
C LYS A 132 12.27 3.75 -2.64
N GLN A 133 12.26 4.56 -1.58
CA GLN A 133 13.45 4.74 -0.74
C GLN A 133 13.92 3.40 -0.14
N ILE A 134 12.99 2.61 0.42
CA ILE A 134 13.33 1.30 1.00
C ILE A 134 13.93 0.36 -0.07
N LEU A 135 13.35 0.33 -1.26
CA LEU A 135 13.84 -0.53 -2.35
C LEU A 135 15.19 -0.05 -2.89
N GLU A 136 15.46 1.26 -2.90
CA GLU A 136 16.76 1.83 -3.26
C GLU A 136 17.84 1.43 -2.24
N GLU A 137 17.53 1.49 -0.94
CA GLU A 137 18.43 1.07 0.13
C GLU A 137 18.75 -0.44 0.14
N GLU A 138 17.94 -1.25 -0.52
CA GLU A 138 18.13 -2.71 -0.67
C GLU A 138 18.65 -3.09 -2.08
N ASP A 139 19.16 -2.11 -2.85
CA ASP A 139 19.71 -2.28 -4.20
C ASP A 139 18.73 -2.93 -5.21
N LEU A 140 17.42 -2.68 -5.06
CA LEU A 140 16.36 -3.24 -5.91
C LEU A 140 15.88 -2.30 -7.02
N LEU A 141 16.38 -1.06 -7.08
CA LEU A 141 16.04 -0.08 -8.13
C LEU A 141 17.11 0.08 -9.22
#